data_AF-A0A2Z6RUH2-F1
#
_entry.id   AF-A0A2Z6RUH2-F1
#
_cell.length_a   1.000
_cell.length_b   1.000
_cell.length_c   1.000
_cell.angle_alpha   90.00
_cell.angle_beta   90.00
_cell.angle_gamma   90.00
#
_symmetry.space_group_name_H-M   'P 1'
#
loop_
_entity.id
_entity.type
_entity.pdbx_description
1 polymer ?
#
loop_
_entity_poly.entity_id
_entity_poly.type
_entity_poly.pdbx_seq_one_letter_code
_entity_poly.pdbx_strand_id
1 'polypeptide(L)'
;MAECFKTRDLEEFYKDAMKWYNCKSKNERNHHVSNNLIRWTELLKLCYFNLIRYCVIDPMYNLFLEIANWIVKYLWIDGGKISKDNLKIIEKRAKAIKLPTDMD
;
A
#
# COMPACT_ATOMS: atom_id res chain seq x y z
N MET A 1 -20.65 -2.01 -4.90
CA MET A 1 -19.21 -1.68 -4.79
C MET A 1 -18.49 -2.98 -4.48
N ALA A 2 -17.60 -3.45 -5.36
CA ALA A 2 -16.72 -4.58 -5.01
C ALA A 2 -15.98 -4.20 -3.71
N GLU A 3 -15.88 -5.11 -2.75
CA GLU A 3 -15.13 -4.90 -1.51
C GLU A 3 -13.69 -4.52 -1.85
N CYS A 4 -13.42 -3.21 -1.90
CA CYS A 4 -12.14 -2.67 -2.36
C CYS A 4 -11.00 -2.95 -1.36
N PHE A 5 -11.35 -3.42 -0.15
CA PHE A 5 -10.42 -3.73 0.93
C PHE A 5 -10.83 -5.02 1.65
N LYS A 6 -10.54 -6.16 1.01
CA LYS A 6 -10.62 -7.45 1.70
C LYS A 6 -9.43 -7.58 2.64
N THR A 7 -9.70 -7.88 3.91
CA THR A 7 -8.65 -8.26 4.86
C THR A 7 -7.96 -9.51 4.35
N ARG A 8 -6.64 -9.44 4.17
CA ARG A 8 -5.84 -10.60 3.80
C ARG A 8 -5.52 -11.40 5.04
N ASP A 9 -5.80 -12.70 5.01
CA ASP A 9 -5.35 -13.62 6.04
C ASP A 9 -3.88 -13.99 5.82
N LEU A 10 -3.13 -14.17 6.92
CA LEU A 10 -1.71 -14.47 6.86
C LEU A 10 -1.49 -15.89 6.31
N GLU A 11 -2.25 -16.89 6.77
CA GLU A 11 -2.06 -18.26 6.31
C GLU A 11 -2.40 -18.41 4.83
N GLU A 12 -3.47 -17.76 4.38
CA GLU A 12 -3.82 -17.71 2.95
C GLU A 12 -2.71 -17.09 2.13
N PHE A 13 -2.16 -15.95 2.57
CA PHE A 13 -1.04 -15.29 1.91
C PHE A 13 0.19 -16.20 1.83
N TYR A 14 0.52 -16.92 2.90
CA TYR A 14 1.62 -17.88 2.93
C TYR A 14 1.41 -19.03 1.95
N LYS A 15 0.20 -19.60 1.90
CA LYS A 15 -0.14 -20.68 0.97
C LYS A 15 0.06 -20.24 -0.48
N ASP A 16 -0.41 -19.05 -0.83
CA ASP A 16 -0.24 -18.50 -2.18
C ASP A 16 1.20 -18.11 -2.50
N ALA A 17 1.94 -17.55 -1.54
CA ALA A 17 3.35 -17.28 -1.72
C ALA A 17 4.15 -18.58 -1.93
N MET A 18 3.79 -19.67 -1.25
CA MET A 18 4.42 -20.98 -1.42
C MET A 18 4.08 -21.61 -2.78
N LYS A 19 2.85 -21.44 -3.28
CA LYS A 19 2.49 -21.83 -4.66
C LYS A 19 3.38 -21.11 -5.67
N TRP A 20 3.58 -19.80 -5.50
CA TRP A 20 4.48 -19.02 -6.35
C TRP A 20 5.94 -19.51 -6.26
N TYR A 21 6.43 -19.83 -5.05
CA TYR A 21 7.78 -20.35 -4.85
C TYR A 21 8.02 -21.67 -5.59
N ASN A 22 7.01 -22.54 -5.58
CA ASN A 22 7.05 -23.85 -6.24
C ASN A 22 6.86 -23.80 -7.77
N CYS A 23 6.48 -22.65 -8.34
CA CYS A 23 6.41 -22.49 -9.79
C CYS A 23 7.80 -22.66 -10.43
N LYS A 24 7.87 -23.49 -11.48
CA LYS A 24 9.12 -23.91 -12.11
C LYS A 24 9.58 -22.94 -13.19
N SER A 25 8.62 -22.33 -13.91
CA SER A 25 8.92 -21.41 -15.00
C SER A 25 8.64 -19.94 -14.64
N LYS A 26 9.35 -19.03 -15.31
CA LYS A 26 9.11 -17.57 -15.17
C LYS A 26 7.70 -17.20 -15.62
N ASN A 27 7.16 -17.88 -16.64
CA ASN A 27 5.82 -17.64 -17.15
C ASN A 27 4.75 -18.02 -16.12
N GLU A 28 4.88 -19.17 -15.46
CA GLU A 28 3.99 -19.57 -14.36
C GLU A 28 4.03 -18.56 -13.21
N ARG A 29 5.23 -18.12 -12.82
CA ARG A 29 5.40 -17.09 -11.77
C ARG A 29 4.72 -15.78 -12.14
N ASN A 30 4.89 -15.33 -13.38
CA ASN A 30 4.26 -14.10 -13.86
C ASN A 30 2.73 -14.23 -13.92
N HIS A 31 2.22 -15.39 -14.38
CA HIS A 31 0.80 -15.67 -14.42
C HIS A 31 0.18 -15.70 -13.01
N HIS A 32 0.84 -16.35 -12.06
CA HIS A 32 0.44 -16.35 -10.66
C HIS A 32 0.39 -14.94 -10.07
N VAL A 33 1.41 -14.11 -10.33
CA VAL A 33 1.44 -12.71 -9.86
C VAL A 33 0.31 -11.91 -10.50
N SER A 34 0.00 -12.11 -11.77
CA SER A 34 -1.09 -11.40 -12.44
C SER A 34 -2.45 -11.70 -11.82
N ASN A 35 -2.67 -12.93 -11.35
CA ASN A 35 -3.96 -13.34 -10.79
C ASN A 35 -4.07 -13.03 -9.29
N ASN A 36 -3.01 -13.30 -8.52
CA ASN A 36 -3.05 -13.27 -7.05
C ASN A 36 -2.36 -12.04 -6.46
N LEU A 37 -1.52 -11.34 -7.24
CA LEU A 37 -0.72 -10.18 -6.81
C LEU A 37 0.23 -10.50 -5.63
N ILE A 38 0.72 -11.74 -5.54
CA ILE A 38 1.57 -12.24 -4.44
C ILE A 38 2.86 -12.85 -5.00
N ARG A 39 3.97 -12.63 -4.29
CA ARG A 39 5.31 -13.19 -4.56
C ARG A 39 5.90 -13.75 -3.27
N TRP A 40 6.78 -14.76 -3.40
CA TRP A 40 7.59 -15.23 -2.27
C TRP A 40 8.70 -14.22 -1.95
N THR A 41 8.97 -14.05 -0.67
CA THR A 41 10.12 -13.30 -0.15
C THR A 41 10.71 -14.05 1.04
N GLU A 42 12.02 -14.00 1.22
CA GLU A 42 12.70 -14.64 2.36
C GLU A 42 12.24 -14.09 3.72
N LEU A 43 11.67 -12.87 3.74
CA LEU A 43 11.06 -12.28 4.93
C LEU A 43 9.86 -13.10 5.46
N LEU A 44 9.22 -13.91 4.61
CA LEU A 44 8.20 -14.88 5.03
C LEU A 44 8.78 -16.04 5.84
N LYS A 45 10.10 -16.20 5.97
CA LYS A 45 10.63 -17.26 6.84
C LYS A 45 10.66 -16.85 8.31
N LEU A 46 10.53 -15.55 8.59
CA LEU A 46 10.68 -15.01 9.93
C LEU A 46 9.35 -15.16 10.69
N CYS A 47 9.30 -16.09 11.65
CA CYS A 47 8.08 -16.36 12.44
C CYS A 47 7.53 -15.15 13.20
N TYR A 48 8.37 -14.15 13.45
CA TYR A 48 8.00 -12.90 14.12
C TYR A 48 7.53 -11.79 13.15
N PHE A 49 7.73 -11.96 11.84
CA PHE A 49 7.49 -10.90 10.87
C PHE A 49 6.20 -11.14 10.10
N ASN A 50 5.16 -10.36 10.42
CA ASN A 50 3.92 -10.34 9.67
C ASN A 50 3.99 -9.30 8.53
N LEU A 51 4.25 -9.78 7.30
CA LEU A 51 4.35 -8.94 6.10
C LEU A 51 3.09 -8.14 5.79
N ILE A 52 1.89 -8.64 6.13
CA ILE A 52 0.64 -7.92 5.87
C ILE A 52 0.51 -6.72 6.80
N ARG A 53 0.89 -6.88 8.08
CA ARG A 53 0.80 -5.83 9.10
C ARG A 53 1.97 -4.85 9.07
N TYR A 54 3.16 -5.34 8.72
CA TYR A 54 4.40 -4.59 8.76
C TYR A 54 4.93 -4.23 7.37
N CYS A 55 4.10 -4.36 6.32
CA CYS A 55 4.42 -3.79 5.02
C CYS A 55 4.60 -2.28 5.19
N VAL A 56 5.84 -1.82 5.11
CA VAL A 56 6.12 -0.39 5.13
C VAL A 56 5.64 0.16 3.80
N ILE A 57 4.51 0.85 3.85
CA ILE A 57 4.05 1.66 2.73
C ILE A 57 5.01 2.83 2.63
N ASP A 58 5.86 2.81 1.60
CA ASP A 58 6.76 3.92 1.31
C ASP A 58 5.90 5.16 0.97
N PRO A 59 5.89 6.20 1.83
CA PRO A 59 5.07 7.38 1.63
C PRO A 59 5.49 8.15 0.37
N MET A 60 6.77 8.07 -0.02
CA MET A 60 7.29 8.72 -1.22
C MET A 60 6.72 8.04 -2.47
N TYR A 61 6.78 6.72 -2.54
CA TYR A 61 6.27 5.97 -3.68
C TYR A 61 4.75 6.11 -3.82
N ASN A 62 4.03 6.12 -2.69
CA ASN A 62 2.58 6.37 -2.67
C ASN A 62 2.19 7.76 -3.16
N LEU A 63 3.04 8.76 -2.90
CA LEU A 63 2.85 10.11 -3.43
C LEU A 63 3.07 10.12 -4.95
N PHE A 64 4.12 9.48 -5.44
CA PHE A 64 4.46 9.42 -6.86
C PHE A 64 3.50 8.60 -7.72
N LEU A 65 2.92 7.52 -7.17
CA LEU A 65 1.94 6.69 -7.87
C LEU A 65 0.51 7.26 -7.85
N GLU A 66 0.32 8.48 -7.37
CA GLU A 66 -1.00 9.12 -7.17
C GLU A 66 -1.95 8.36 -6.23
N ILE A 67 -1.49 7.31 -5.56
CA ILE A 67 -2.27 6.53 -4.59
C ILE A 67 -2.72 7.45 -3.44
N ALA A 68 -1.85 8.35 -3.00
CA ALA A 68 -2.19 9.36 -2.00
C ALA A 68 -3.37 10.24 -2.44
N ASN A 69 -3.43 10.65 -3.71
CA ASN A 69 -4.52 11.44 -4.27
C ASN A 69 -5.83 10.65 -4.28
N TRP A 70 -5.76 9.38 -4.68
CA TRP A 70 -6.92 8.47 -4.68
C TRP A 70 -7.48 8.28 -3.26
N ILE A 71 -6.61 8.06 -2.26
CA ILE A 71 -7.03 7.91 -0.86
C ILE A 71 -7.75 9.18 -0.38
N VAL A 72 -7.17 10.36 -0.61
CA VAL A 72 -7.77 11.62 -0.15
C VAL A 72 -9.14 11.85 -0.80
N LYS A 73 -9.27 11.61 -2.11
CA LYS A 73 -10.53 11.81 -2.83
C LYS A 73 -11.59 10.78 -2.45
N TYR A 74 -11.31 9.50 -2.67
CA TYR A 74 -12.33 8.46 -2.62
C TYR A 74 -12.55 7.90 -1.21
N LEU A 75 -11.52 7.81 -0.36
CA LEU A 75 -11.70 7.31 1.00
C LEU A 75 -12.10 8.43 1.97
N TRP A 76 -11.49 9.62 1.84
CA TRP A 76 -11.67 10.66 2.86
C TRP A 76 -12.76 11.66 2.52
N ILE A 77 -12.79 12.18 1.29
CA ILE A 77 -13.83 13.14 0.87
C ILE A 77 -15.14 12.39 0.62
N ASP A 78 -15.15 11.39 -0.25
CA ASP A 78 -16.38 10.65 -0.56
C ASP A 78 -16.87 9.82 0.64
N GLY A 79 -15.95 9.33 1.48
CA GLY A 79 -16.26 8.68 2.75
C GLY A 79 -16.67 9.65 3.88
N GLY A 80 -16.75 10.96 3.61
CA GLY A 80 -17.23 11.97 4.55
C GLY A 80 -16.34 12.21 5.77
N LYS A 81 -15.09 11.73 5.76
CA LYS A 81 -14.13 11.93 6.84
C LYS A 81 -13.52 13.34 6.83
N ILE A 82 -13.40 13.95 5.65
CA ILE A 82 -12.81 15.29 5.48
C ILE A 82 -13.74 16.15 4.62
N SER A 83 -14.08 17.34 5.12
CA SER A 83 -14.86 18.34 4.40
C SER A 83 -13.97 19.33 3.64
N LYS A 84 -14.56 20.13 2.75
CA LYS A 84 -13.85 21.21 2.05
C LYS A 84 -13.24 22.25 2.99
N ASP A 85 -13.86 22.51 4.13
CA ASP A 85 -13.33 23.48 5.11
C ASP A 85 -12.11 22.91 5.85
N ASN A 86 -12.10 21.60 6.12
CA ASN A 86 -10.91 20.92 6.62
C ASN A 86 -9.75 21.03 5.63
N LEU A 87 -9.99 20.91 4.33
CA LEU A 87 -8.96 21.08 3.30
C LEU A 87 -8.34 22.49 3.31
N LYS A 88 -9.16 23.55 3.46
CA LYS A 88 -8.66 24.93 3.58
C LYS A 88 -7.75 25.11 4.80
N ILE A 89 -8.10 24.46 5.92
CA ILE A 89 -7.27 24.49 7.13
C ILE A 89 -5.93 23.79 6.88
N ILE A 90 -5.91 22.62 6.22
CA ILE A 90 -4.64 21.92 5.97
C ILE A 90 -3.79 22.72 4.97
N GLU A 91 -4.39 23.35 3.96
CA GLU A 91 -3.67 24.23 3.02
C GLU A 91 -3.01 25.40 3.75
N LYS A 92 -3.74 26.07 4.66
CA LYS A 92 -3.19 27.16 5.47
C LYS A 92 -2.02 26.69 6.34
N ARG A 93 -2.13 25.50 6.93
CA ARG A 93 -1.04 24.90 7.73
C ARG A 93 0.15 24.53 6.85
N ALA A 94 -0.07 23.95 5.68
CA ALA A 94 0.99 23.57 4.75
C ALA A 94 1.82 24.79 4.31
N LYS A 95 1.17 25.91 4.00
CA LYS A 95 1.85 27.18 3.68
C LYS A 95 2.68 27.76 4.84
N ALA A 96 2.31 27.44 6.09
CA ALA A 96 3.05 27.88 7.27
C ALA A 96 4.27 26.99 7.57
N ILE A 97 4.36 25.79 6.97
CA ILE A 97 5.53 24.94 7.09
C ILE A 97 6.65 25.56 6.27
N LYS A 98 7.66 26.12 6.96
CA LYS A 98 8.91 26.51 6.34
C LYS A 98 9.76 25.26 6.14
N LEU A 99 10.02 24.90 4.88
CA LEU A 99 11.04 23.90 4.59
C LEU A 99 12.40 24.51 4.94
N PRO A 100 13.34 23.73 5.52
CA PRO A 100 14.70 24.19 5.69
C PRO A 100 15.24 24.53 4.30
N THR A 101 15.61 25.79 4.09
CA THR A 101 16.11 26.26 2.79
C THR A 101 17.51 25.79 2.48
N ASP A 102 18.24 25.25 3.46
CA ASP A 102 19.64 24.86 3.33
C ASP A 102 19.83 23.39 3.75
N MET A 103 19.93 22.53 2.75
CA MET A 103 20.80 21.35 2.79
C MET A 103 21.77 21.55 1.62
N ASP A 104 22.77 22.40 1.85
CA ASP A 104 24.02 22.39 1.06
C ASP A 104 24.76 21.06 1.25
#